data_AF-A0A1I8PQU0-F1
#
_entry.id   AF-A0A1I8PQU0-F1
#
_cell.length_a   1.000
_cell.length_b   1.000
_cell.length_c   1.000
_cell.angle_alpha   90.00
_cell.angle_beta   90.00
_cell.angle_gamma   90.00
#
_symmetry.space_group_name_H-M   'P 1'
#
loop_
_entity.id
_entity.type
_entity.pdbx_description
1 polymer ?
#
loop_
_entity_poly.entity_id
_entity_poly.type
_entity_poly.pdbx_seq_one_letter_code
_entity_poly.pdbx_strand_id
1 'polypeptide(L)'
;MLRLRPIKGKFSTRLCRNLITKMFQLQNISGALFVLMVLGAEACFTTQYLGNSIHPTLKDHCFHEDFNLTIPVEMTIYPTNIEFKCFKVHCRSDFVLEMKHCDRYPNYCTESSSFDYTKPYPDCCPKVECPQNLV
;
A
#
# COMPACT_ATOMS: atom_id res chain seq x y z
N MET A 1 -54.81 36.36 8.37
CA MET A 1 -55.28 35.12 9.05
C MET A 1 -56.22 34.38 8.11
N LEU A 2 -55.85 33.20 7.63
CA LEU A 2 -56.78 32.20 7.10
C LEU A 2 -56.08 30.84 7.12
N ARG A 3 -56.43 30.04 8.13
CA ARG A 3 -56.11 28.62 8.21
C ARG A 3 -56.88 27.90 7.11
N LEU A 4 -56.19 27.13 6.27
CA LEU A 4 -56.81 26.09 5.46
C LEU A 4 -56.22 24.74 5.89
N ARG A 5 -57.09 23.90 6.45
CA ARG A 5 -56.80 22.51 6.82
C ARG A 5 -56.81 21.64 5.55
N PRO A 6 -55.89 20.68 5.39
CA PRO A 6 -55.88 19.78 4.23
C PRO A 6 -56.96 18.69 4.33
N ILE A 7 -57.64 18.46 3.20
CA ILE A 7 -58.65 17.42 2.98
C ILE A 7 -57.95 16.11 2.62
N LYS A 8 -58.32 15.03 3.32
CA LYS A 8 -57.86 13.65 3.08
C LYS A 8 -58.49 13.10 1.80
N GLY A 9 -57.66 12.79 0.81
CA GLY A 9 -58.02 12.00 -0.38
C GLY A 9 -57.37 10.62 -0.32
N LYS A 10 -58.19 9.57 -0.40
CA LYS A 10 -57.83 8.15 -0.34
C LYS A 10 -57.47 7.69 -1.76
N PHE A 11 -56.19 7.40 -2.05
CA PHE A 11 -55.78 6.93 -3.38
C PHE A 11 -55.36 5.45 -3.33
N SER A 12 -55.93 4.71 -4.28
CA SER A 12 -55.99 3.25 -4.36
C SER A 12 -54.65 2.62 -4.79
N THR A 13 -54.21 1.59 -4.06
CA THR A 13 -52.87 0.96 -4.09
C THR A 13 -52.70 -0.18 -5.10
N ARG A 14 -53.45 -0.22 -6.21
CA ARG A 14 -53.41 -1.38 -7.15
C ARG A 14 -52.67 -1.18 -8.47
N LEU A 15 -52.15 0.01 -8.80
CA LEU A 15 -51.53 0.24 -10.11
C LEU A 15 -49.99 0.40 -10.13
N CYS A 16 -49.31 0.42 -8.98
CA CYS A 16 -47.84 0.47 -8.91
C CYS A 16 -47.19 -0.90 -8.65
N ARG A 17 -47.86 -2.02 -8.97
CA ARG A 17 -47.32 -3.37 -8.76
C ARG A 17 -46.57 -3.95 -9.96
N ASN A 18 -46.63 -3.30 -11.14
CA ASN A 18 -46.08 -3.85 -12.39
C ASN A 18 -44.95 -3.03 -13.05
N LEU A 19 -44.43 -1.98 -12.40
CA LEU A 19 -43.25 -1.25 -12.90
C LEU A 19 -41.97 -1.45 -12.05
N ILE A 20 -42.08 -1.98 -10.83
CA ILE A 20 -40.94 -2.11 -9.91
C ILE A 20 -40.10 -3.36 -10.21
N THR A 21 -40.65 -4.38 -10.88
CA THR A 21 -39.97 -5.67 -11.12
C THR A 21 -39.02 -5.68 -12.33
N LYS A 22 -39.01 -4.64 -13.19
CA LYS A 22 -38.05 -4.57 -14.31
C LYS A 22 -36.80 -3.71 -14.01
N MET A 23 -36.76 -2.98 -12.90
CA MET A 23 -35.57 -2.22 -12.48
C MET A 23 -34.63 -3.00 -11.55
N PHE A 24 -35.04 -4.18 -11.07
CA PHE A 24 -34.28 -5.00 -10.11
C PHE A 24 -33.44 -6.12 -10.73
N GLN A 25 -33.13 -6.05 -12.03
CA GLN A 25 -32.25 -7.02 -12.71
C GLN A 25 -30.98 -6.40 -13.32
N LEU A 26 -30.77 -5.08 -13.13
CA LEU A 26 -29.58 -4.37 -13.65
C LEU A 26 -28.71 -3.73 -12.55
N GLN A 27 -28.97 -4.00 -11.27
CA GLN A 27 -28.15 -3.49 -10.14
C GLN A 27 -27.19 -4.53 -9.53
N ASN A 28 -27.17 -5.78 -10.02
CA ASN A 28 -26.35 -6.86 -9.44
C ASN A 28 -24.98 -7.09 -10.08
N ILE A 29 -24.59 -6.31 -11.11
CA ILE A 29 -23.26 -6.44 -11.75
C ILE A 29 -22.27 -5.39 -11.19
N SER A 30 -22.77 -4.33 -10.54
CA SER A 30 -21.95 -3.23 -10.03
C SER A 30 -21.31 -3.49 -8.66
N GLY A 31 -21.81 -4.44 -7.88
CA GLY A 31 -21.32 -4.70 -6.51
C GLY A 31 -20.04 -5.55 -6.48
N ALA A 32 -19.94 -6.56 -7.35
CA ALA A 32 -18.80 -7.48 -7.37
C ALA A 32 -17.50 -6.81 -7.82
N LEU A 33 -17.58 -5.81 -8.68
CA LEU A 33 -16.41 -5.07 -9.18
C LEU A 33 -15.77 -4.20 -8.08
N PHE A 34 -16.56 -3.69 -7.13
CA PHE A 34 -16.06 -2.85 -6.04
C PHE A 34 -15.35 -3.66 -4.96
N VAL A 35 -15.79 -4.90 -4.71
CA VAL A 35 -15.17 -5.81 -3.72
C VAL A 35 -13.78 -6.29 -4.18
N LEU A 36 -13.56 -6.47 -5.48
CA LEU A 36 -12.26 -6.84 -6.05
C LEU A 36 -11.18 -5.75 -5.89
N MET A 37 -11.55 -4.46 -5.77
CA MET A 37 -10.57 -3.38 -5.60
C MET A 37 -10.03 -3.23 -4.17
N VAL A 38 -10.75 -3.71 -3.15
CA VAL A 38 -10.38 -3.47 -1.73
C VAL A 38 -9.41 -4.53 -1.19
N LEU A 39 -9.34 -5.72 -1.82
CA LEU A 39 -8.50 -6.85 -1.37
C LEU A 39 -6.99 -6.70 -1.69
N GLY A 40 -6.56 -5.61 -2.34
CA GLY A 40 -5.19 -5.48 -2.86
C GLY A 40 -4.28 -4.50 -2.12
N ALA A 41 -4.74 -3.82 -1.05
CA ALA A 41 -4.03 -2.69 -0.47
C ALA A 41 -3.48 -2.95 0.94
N GLU A 42 -2.72 -4.04 1.11
CA GLU A 42 -1.78 -4.18 2.24
C GLU A 42 -0.40 -3.64 1.81
N ALA A 43 -0.33 -2.33 1.55
CA ALA A 43 0.95 -1.67 1.32
C ALA A 43 1.43 -1.04 2.62
N CYS A 44 2.03 -1.84 3.50
CA CYS A 44 2.88 -1.31 4.57
C CYS A 44 4.12 -0.68 3.92
N PHE A 45 4.04 0.60 3.56
CA PHE A 45 5.13 1.30 2.88
C PHE A 45 6.32 1.54 3.82
N THR A 46 7.29 0.63 3.78
CA THR A 46 8.66 0.82 4.29
C THR A 46 9.64 1.24 3.20
N THR A 47 9.10 1.55 2.01
CA THR A 47 9.86 2.03 0.87
C THR A 47 9.96 3.55 0.91
N GLN A 48 11.19 4.05 0.87
CA GLN A 48 11.53 5.46 0.80
C GLN A 48 11.99 5.79 -0.62
N TYR A 49 11.69 7.00 -1.08
CA TYR A 49 12.08 7.49 -2.39
C TYR A 49 12.93 8.74 -2.21
N LEU A 50 14.14 8.73 -2.75
CA LEU A 50 15.03 9.89 -2.77
C LEU A 50 15.21 10.34 -4.22
N GLY A 51 14.75 11.55 -4.52
CA GLY A 51 14.88 12.13 -5.87
C GLY A 51 16.24 12.77 -6.10
N ASN A 52 16.55 13.06 -7.37
CA ASN A 52 17.77 13.78 -7.78
C ASN A 52 19.06 13.19 -7.19
N SER A 53 19.12 11.87 -7.08
CA SER A 53 20.26 11.17 -6.46
C SER A 53 21.38 10.93 -7.47
N ILE A 54 21.68 11.88 -8.34
CA ILE A 54 22.68 11.73 -9.41
C ILE A 54 24.08 11.69 -8.78
N HIS A 55 24.92 10.75 -9.19
CA HIS A 55 26.29 10.70 -8.72
C HIS A 55 27.11 11.90 -9.24
N PRO A 56 27.91 12.59 -8.40
CA PRO A 56 28.59 13.84 -8.77
C PRO A 56 29.60 13.70 -9.91
N THR A 57 30.28 12.56 -10.02
CA THR A 57 31.33 12.32 -11.04
C THR A 57 31.06 11.17 -12.01
N LEU A 58 30.27 10.16 -11.62
CA LEU A 58 30.01 8.97 -12.42
C LEU A 58 28.69 9.12 -13.19
N LYS A 59 28.79 9.05 -14.52
CA LYS A 59 27.60 9.03 -15.38
C LYS A 59 26.82 7.72 -15.16
N ASP A 60 25.50 7.76 -15.32
CA ASP A 60 24.61 6.60 -15.27
C ASP A 60 24.66 5.86 -13.91
N HIS A 61 24.92 6.61 -12.84
CA HIS A 61 24.91 6.12 -11.46
C HIS A 61 24.11 7.07 -10.57
N CYS A 62 23.37 6.49 -9.63
CA CYS A 62 22.89 7.18 -8.45
C CYS A 62 23.94 7.15 -7.33
N PHE A 63 23.85 8.12 -6.42
CA PHE A 63 24.66 8.20 -5.21
C PHE A 63 23.78 8.43 -3.98
N HIS A 64 24.03 7.67 -2.92
CA HIS A 64 23.41 7.86 -1.62
C HIS A 64 24.46 8.37 -0.62
N GLU A 65 24.26 9.61 -0.15
CA GLU A 65 25.25 10.31 0.67
C GLU A 65 25.48 9.65 2.04
N ASP A 66 24.41 9.36 2.79
CA ASP A 66 24.54 8.85 4.18
C ASP A 66 25.30 7.53 4.29
N PHE A 67 25.22 6.68 3.26
CA PHE A 67 25.86 5.36 3.23
C PHE A 67 27.04 5.30 2.27
N ASN A 68 27.38 6.42 1.61
CA ASN A 68 28.40 6.50 0.57
C ASN A 68 28.25 5.38 -0.49
N LEU A 69 27.02 5.12 -0.92
CA LEU A 69 26.71 4.04 -1.87
C LEU A 69 26.60 4.60 -3.29
N THR A 70 27.22 3.89 -4.22
CA THR A 70 27.10 4.13 -5.66
C THR A 70 26.27 3.00 -6.27
N ILE A 71 25.19 3.36 -6.97
CA ILE A 71 24.23 2.40 -7.52
C ILE A 71 24.08 2.68 -9.02
N PRO A 72 24.40 1.71 -9.91
CA PRO A 72 24.18 1.91 -11.34
C PRO A 72 22.69 2.10 -11.66
N VAL A 73 22.38 2.91 -12.66
CA VAL A 73 21.01 3.10 -13.16
C VAL A 73 20.40 1.77 -13.61
N GLU A 74 19.11 1.59 -13.32
CA GLU A 74 18.32 0.37 -13.54
C GLU A 74 18.82 -0.87 -12.79
N MET A 75 19.69 -0.69 -11.79
CA MET A 75 20.22 -1.79 -10.97
C MET A 75 19.73 -1.71 -9.53
N THR A 76 19.64 -2.87 -8.89
CA THR A 76 19.37 -3.00 -7.45
C THR A 76 20.60 -3.56 -6.76
N ILE A 77 21.00 -2.95 -5.64
CA ILE A 77 22.05 -3.48 -4.78
C ILE A 77 21.50 -3.83 -3.40
N TYR A 78 22.20 -4.74 -2.73
CA TYR A 78 21.86 -5.29 -1.42
C TYR A 78 23.05 -5.10 -0.49
N PRO A 79 23.24 -3.90 0.07
CA PRO A 79 24.38 -3.63 0.95
C PRO A 79 24.34 -4.52 2.19
N THR A 80 25.51 -5.01 2.60
CA THR A 80 25.72 -5.78 3.82
C THR A 80 26.75 -5.07 4.71
N ASN A 81 26.76 -5.38 6.00
CA ASN A 81 27.68 -4.83 7.00
C ASN A 81 27.56 -3.30 7.18
N ILE A 82 26.37 -2.74 6.93
CA ILE A 82 26.06 -1.36 7.33
C ILE A 82 25.52 -1.38 8.75
N GLU A 83 26.16 -0.62 9.63
CA GLU A 83 25.83 -0.60 11.06
C GLU A 83 24.36 -0.23 11.28
N PHE A 84 23.61 -1.11 11.95
CA PHE A 84 22.19 -0.93 12.27
C PHE A 84 21.24 -0.73 11.07
N LYS A 85 21.61 -1.16 9.86
CA LYS A 85 20.79 -0.99 8.65
C LYS A 85 20.67 -2.27 7.84
N CYS A 86 19.42 -2.59 7.48
CA CYS A 86 19.08 -3.68 6.57
C CYS A 86 18.09 -3.14 5.54
N PHE A 87 18.54 -3.01 4.28
CA PHE A 87 17.73 -2.50 3.18
C PHE A 87 18.25 -3.00 1.84
N LYS A 88 17.40 -2.89 0.81
CA LYS A 88 17.82 -2.92 -0.59
C LYS A 88 17.59 -1.54 -1.20
N VAL A 89 18.36 -1.21 -2.23
CA VAL A 89 18.20 0.06 -2.94
C VAL A 89 18.27 -0.16 -4.45
N HIS A 90 17.32 0.41 -5.17
CA HIS A 90 17.24 0.41 -6.61
C HIS A 90 17.41 1.84 -7.14
N CYS A 91 18.24 2.03 -8.16
CA CYS A 91 18.36 3.31 -8.87
C CYS A 91 17.55 3.23 -10.16
N ARG A 92 16.53 4.05 -10.28
CA ARG A 92 15.71 4.14 -11.49
C ARG A 92 16.37 4.98 -12.58
N SER A 93 15.88 4.84 -13.80
CA SER A 93 16.26 5.66 -14.97
C SER A 93 16.06 7.17 -14.79
N ASP A 94 15.19 7.62 -13.89
CA ASP A 94 14.99 9.03 -13.55
C ASP A 94 15.85 9.50 -12.37
N PHE A 95 16.87 8.73 -11.99
CA PHE A 95 17.77 9.02 -10.87
C PHE A 95 17.07 9.18 -9.51
N VAL A 96 15.96 8.46 -9.35
CA VAL A 96 15.29 8.27 -8.07
C VAL A 96 15.78 6.97 -7.42
N LEU A 97 16.25 7.06 -6.19
CA LEU A 97 16.56 5.89 -5.37
C LEU A 97 15.29 5.37 -4.70
N GLU A 98 14.96 4.11 -4.94
CA GLU A 98 13.92 3.37 -4.22
C GLU A 98 14.58 2.50 -3.16
N MET A 99 14.41 2.86 -1.89
CA MET A 99 15.03 2.16 -0.77
C MET A 99 13.98 1.40 0.02
N LYS A 100 14.08 0.08 0.07
CA LYS A 100 13.18 -0.75 0.87
C LYS A 100 13.89 -1.28 2.11
N HIS A 101 13.36 -0.93 3.27
CA HIS A 101 13.80 -1.42 4.57
C HIS A 101 12.98 -2.65 4.99
N CYS A 102 13.35 -3.27 6.12
CA CYS A 102 12.50 -4.27 6.76
C CYS A 102 11.13 -3.69 7.12
N ASP A 103 10.09 -4.51 6.99
CA ASP A 103 8.74 -4.07 7.23
C ASP A 103 8.50 -3.79 8.73
N ARG A 104 7.82 -2.68 9.03
CA ARG A 104 7.37 -2.42 10.40
C ARG A 104 6.21 -3.36 10.69
N TYR A 105 6.30 -4.06 11.80
CA TYR A 105 5.26 -4.96 12.28
C TYR A 105 4.46 -4.28 13.40
N PRO A 106 3.19 -4.66 13.59
CA PRO A 106 2.36 -4.14 14.69
C PRO A 106 2.93 -4.45 16.07
N ASN A 107 2.63 -3.60 17.06
CA ASN A 107 3.11 -3.74 18.45
C ASN A 107 2.71 -5.05 19.14
N TYR A 108 1.72 -5.78 18.62
CA TYR A 108 1.27 -7.06 19.17
C TYR A 108 2.07 -8.26 18.62
N CYS A 109 2.93 -8.05 17.62
CA CYS A 109 3.84 -9.07 17.13
C CYS A 109 5.14 -9.07 17.94
N THR A 110 5.76 -10.22 18.08
CA THR A 110 7.02 -10.39 18.84
C THR A 110 8.15 -10.76 17.88
N GLU A 111 9.33 -10.16 18.06
CA GLU A 111 10.53 -10.59 17.34
C GLU A 111 11.01 -11.95 17.85
N SER A 112 11.10 -12.92 16.94
CA SER A 112 11.66 -14.25 17.20
C SER A 112 13.17 -14.31 16.92
N SER A 113 13.71 -13.36 16.16
CA SER A 113 15.14 -13.22 15.89
C SER A 113 15.57 -11.76 15.84
N SER A 114 16.85 -11.51 16.14
CA SER A 114 17.47 -10.19 15.94
C SER A 114 17.84 -9.96 14.46
N PHE A 115 18.19 -8.72 14.13
CA PHE A 115 18.80 -8.38 12.85
C PHE A 115 20.16 -9.09 12.67
N ASP A 116 20.44 -9.49 11.43
CA ASP A 116 21.73 -10.08 11.03
C ASP A 116 22.30 -9.28 9.85
N TYR A 117 23.01 -8.18 10.15
CA TYR A 117 23.54 -7.25 9.16
C TYR A 117 24.63 -7.85 8.25
N THR A 118 25.09 -9.07 8.54
CA THR A 118 26.05 -9.78 7.67
C THR A 118 25.39 -10.33 6.42
N LYS A 119 24.06 -10.41 6.40
CA LYS A 119 23.26 -10.93 5.29
C LYS A 119 22.63 -9.80 4.46
N PRO A 120 22.34 -10.04 3.18
CA PRO A 120 21.61 -9.09 2.36
C PRO A 120 20.13 -9.04 2.74
N TYR A 121 19.44 -7.94 2.42
CA TYR A 121 17.98 -7.90 2.47
C TYR A 121 17.37 -8.96 1.52
N PRO A 122 16.31 -9.69 1.91
CA PRO A 122 15.53 -9.58 3.14
C PRO A 122 16.05 -10.43 4.30
N ASP A 123 17.12 -11.21 4.11
CA ASP A 123 17.60 -12.18 5.10
C ASP A 123 18.21 -11.55 6.36
N CYS A 124 18.60 -10.27 6.30
CA CYS A 124 19.02 -9.50 7.48
C CYS A 124 17.88 -9.01 8.37
N CYS A 125 16.62 -9.14 7.95
CA CYS A 125 15.46 -8.69 8.72
C CYS A 125 15.12 -9.65 9.88
N PRO A 126 14.60 -9.13 11.01
CA PRO A 126 14.13 -9.97 12.10
C PRO A 126 12.91 -10.77 11.65
N LYS A 127 12.82 -12.02 12.11
CA LYS A 127 11.62 -12.85 11.96
C LYS A 127 10.63 -12.46 13.04
N VAL A 128 9.38 -12.29 12.67
CA VAL A 128 8.31 -11.87 13.59
C VAL A 128 7.24 -12.94 13.70
N GLU A 129 6.75 -13.14 14.92
CA GLU A 129 5.62 -14.00 15.22
C GLU A 129 4.44 -13.13 15.67
N CYS A 130 3.34 -13.20 14.90
CA CYS A 130 2.12 -12.45 15.18
C CYS A 130 1.00 -13.43 15.60
N PRO A 131 0.21 -13.10 16.64
CA PRO A 131 -0.95 -13.90 17.02
C PRO A 131 -1.95 -13.93 15.85
N GLN A 132 -2.34 -15.13 15.42
CA GLN A 132 -3.22 -15.33 14.25
C GLN A 132 -4.68 -14.87 14.48
N ASN A 133 -5.02 -14.49 15.71
CA ASN A 133 -6.41 -14.20 16.13
C ASN A 133 -6.76 -12.70 16.12
N LEU A 134 -5.86 -11.84 15.64
CA LEU A 134 -5.98 -10.37 15.68
C LEU A 134 -5.88 -9.71 14.30
N VAL A 135 -5.87 -10.50 13.22
CA VAL A 135 -5.88 -10.05 11.82
C VAL A 135 -7.27 -10.22 11.24
#